data_AF-A0A812Y6F4-F1
#
_entry.id   AF-A0A812Y6F4-F1
#
_cell.length_a   1.000
_cell.length_b   1.000
_cell.length_c   1.000
_cell.angle_alpha   90.00
_cell.angle_beta   90.00
_cell.angle_gamma   90.00
#
_symmetry.space_group_name_H-M   'P 1'
#
loop_
_entity.id
_entity.type
_entity.pdbx_description
1 polymer ?
#
loop_
_entity_poly.entity_id
_entity_poly.type
_entity_poly.pdbx_seq_one_letter_code
_entity_poly.pdbx_strand_id
1 'polypeptide(L)'
;MGSDFGRQLAVQIAAKDKDGDGGVQEPYDKEMCERAMGNQGQYVAAGNLLWLDVLRSPSPGVPLSFRTVQELADFRWPADQEPSFARVLLQVVGPVPGHVPDVPQALQTLTPEGYVHSMLHACARQLPDRKDRWSLILRSVPLCFVKEPEDEWIASWNNRNAIAQDFESLGRTAFQMAQEMKLLKKRLEKEANRALSNTDFRKSRSRASRKQAAKMTCRRISFAPHLQWLRN
;
A
#
# COMPACT_ATOMS: atom_id res chain seq x y z
N MET A 1 6.06 11.42 -27.07
CA MET A 1 6.70 11.61 -25.75
C MET A 1 8.16 11.98 -26.00
N GLY A 2 8.75 12.91 -25.26
CA GLY A 2 10.14 13.34 -25.50
C GLY A 2 11.14 12.22 -25.25
N SER A 3 12.29 12.26 -25.95
CA SER A 3 13.40 11.29 -25.84
C SER A 3 13.92 11.07 -24.41
N ASP A 4 13.63 12.01 -23.52
CA ASP A 4 14.20 12.05 -22.17
C ASP A 4 13.31 11.38 -21.12
N PHE A 5 12.11 10.91 -21.51
CA PHE A 5 11.15 10.38 -20.54
C PHE A 5 11.66 9.15 -19.79
N GLY A 6 12.46 8.30 -20.44
CA GLY A 6 13.05 7.10 -19.82
C GLY A 6 14.33 7.34 -19.02
N ARG A 7 14.95 8.52 -19.16
CA ARG A 7 16.25 8.86 -18.53
C ARG A 7 16.11 9.70 -17.26
N GLN A 8 14.94 10.27 -17.01
CA GLN A 8 14.71 11.09 -15.82
C GLN A 8 14.47 10.19 -14.61
N LEU A 9 15.33 10.33 -13.59
CA LEU A 9 15.25 9.59 -12.32
C LEU A 9 13.93 9.87 -11.59
N ALA A 10 13.48 8.92 -10.78
CA ALA A 10 12.31 9.07 -9.92
C ALA A 10 12.49 10.31 -9.03
N VAL A 11 11.49 11.20 -9.01
CA VAL A 11 11.57 12.45 -8.25
C VAL A 11 11.37 12.14 -6.77
N GLN A 12 12.28 12.64 -5.92
CA GLN A 12 12.06 12.69 -4.48
C GLN A 12 10.76 13.46 -4.23
N ILE A 13 9.76 12.80 -3.65
CA ILE A 13 8.47 13.41 -3.27
C ILE A 13 8.69 14.27 -2.02
N ALA A 14 9.50 15.31 -2.12
CA ALA A 14 9.69 16.28 -1.05
C ALA A 14 8.53 17.27 -1.08
N ALA A 15 7.44 16.96 -0.38
CA ALA A 15 6.53 18.00 0.07
C ALA A 15 7.26 18.79 1.16
N LYS A 16 7.76 19.97 0.82
CA LYS A 16 8.64 20.79 1.67
C LYS A 16 8.13 21.10 3.08
N ASP A 17 6.85 20.92 3.40
CA ASP A 17 6.24 21.45 4.63
C ASP A 17 5.23 20.52 5.34
N LYS A 18 5.33 19.20 5.21
CA LYS A 18 4.47 18.30 6.02
C LYS A 18 5.26 17.14 6.62
N ASP A 19 5.44 17.20 7.94
CA ASP A 19 5.80 16.08 8.83
C ASP A 19 4.68 15.03 8.84
N GLY A 20 4.45 14.42 7.67
CA GLY A 20 3.61 13.25 7.51
C GLY A 20 4.50 12.09 7.14
N ASP A 21 4.37 11.02 7.89
CA ASP A 21 5.01 9.69 7.79
C ASP A 21 4.74 8.95 6.46
N GLY A 22 4.74 9.67 5.34
CA GLY A 22 4.68 9.13 4.00
C GLY A 22 6.09 8.78 3.58
N GLY A 23 6.51 7.55 3.88
CA GLY A 23 7.85 7.04 3.56
C GLY A 23 8.26 7.43 2.13
N VAL A 24 9.30 8.25 2.03
CA VAL A 24 9.91 8.61 0.76
C VAL A 24 10.57 7.35 0.22
N GLN A 25 10.14 6.90 -0.95
CA GLN A 25 10.84 5.80 -1.62
C GLN A 25 12.05 6.36 -2.37
N GLU A 26 13.21 5.77 -2.09
CA GLU A 26 14.46 6.13 -2.76
C GLU A 26 14.38 5.76 -4.24
N PRO A 27 14.94 6.57 -5.14
CA PRO A 27 15.01 6.23 -6.55
C PRO A 27 15.85 4.96 -6.75
N TYR A 28 15.59 4.23 -7.83
CA TYR A 28 16.41 3.09 -8.22
C TYR A 28 17.90 3.45 -8.27
N ASP A 29 18.71 2.68 -7.54
CA ASP A 29 20.17 2.76 -7.53
C ASP A 29 20.76 1.37 -7.80
N LYS A 30 21.69 1.29 -8.76
CA LYS A 30 22.30 0.03 -9.19
C LYS A 30 23.10 -0.65 -8.08
N GLU A 31 23.92 0.10 -7.34
CA GLU A 31 24.79 -0.48 -6.32
C GLU A 31 23.96 -1.02 -5.16
N MET A 32 22.93 -0.28 -4.75
CA MET A 32 21.98 -0.74 -3.73
C MET A 32 21.19 -1.94 -4.21
N CYS A 33 20.74 -1.94 -5.46
CA CYS A 33 20.04 -3.07 -6.07
C CYS A 33 20.91 -4.32 -6.05
N GLU A 34 22.17 -4.23 -6.51
CA GLU A 34 23.09 -5.36 -6.54
C GLU A 34 23.35 -5.93 -5.14
N ARG A 35 23.62 -5.07 -4.15
CA ARG A 35 23.81 -5.48 -2.76
C ARG A 35 22.56 -6.12 -2.17
N ALA A 36 21.38 -5.53 -2.38
CA ALA A 36 20.13 -6.01 -1.81
C ALA A 36 19.68 -7.33 -2.46
N MET A 37 19.80 -7.44 -3.79
CA MET A 37 19.50 -8.68 -4.53
C MET A 37 20.47 -9.81 -4.15
N GLY A 38 21.76 -9.51 -3.94
CA GLY A 38 22.75 -10.50 -3.49
C GLY A 38 22.53 -11.00 -2.06
N ASN A 39 22.04 -10.13 -1.16
CA ASN A 39 21.88 -10.47 0.26
C ASN A 39 20.49 -11.03 0.61
N GLN A 40 19.43 -10.34 0.18
CA GLN A 40 18.05 -10.62 0.59
C GLN A 40 17.21 -11.24 -0.53
N GLY A 41 17.68 -11.18 -1.78
CA GLY A 41 16.90 -11.59 -2.95
C GLY A 41 15.74 -10.65 -3.29
N GLN A 42 15.70 -9.47 -2.66
CA GLN A 42 14.71 -8.44 -2.91
C GLN A 42 15.32 -7.04 -2.81
N TYR A 43 14.79 -6.10 -3.59
CA TYR A 43 15.16 -4.68 -3.55
C TYR A 43 13.92 -3.82 -3.79
N VAL A 44 13.71 -2.80 -2.96
CA VAL A 44 12.55 -1.90 -3.05
C VAL A 44 13.02 -0.50 -3.40
N ALA A 45 12.47 0.08 -4.46
CA ALA A 45 12.79 1.44 -4.90
C ALA A 45 11.63 2.06 -5.70
N ALA A 46 11.64 3.38 -5.82
CA ALA A 46 10.82 4.10 -6.77
C ALA A 46 11.37 3.91 -8.19
N GLY A 47 10.52 3.47 -9.11
CA GLY A 47 10.86 3.25 -10.50
C GLY A 47 9.87 3.86 -11.48
N ASN A 48 10.26 3.86 -12.75
CA ASN A 48 9.40 4.30 -13.84
C ASN A 48 8.49 3.16 -14.29
N LEU A 49 7.18 3.38 -14.33
CA LEU A 49 6.19 2.40 -14.82
C LEU A 49 6.49 1.98 -16.27
N LEU A 50 7.08 2.86 -17.08
CA LEU A 50 7.45 2.55 -18.46
C LEU A 50 8.70 1.66 -18.58
N TRP A 51 9.36 1.31 -17.47
CA TRP A 51 10.36 0.24 -17.47
C TRP A 51 9.71 -1.15 -17.55
N LEU A 52 8.41 -1.24 -17.24
CA LEU A 52 7.67 -2.50 -17.27
C LEU A 52 7.25 -2.84 -18.71
N ASP A 53 7.40 -4.11 -19.09
CA ASP A 53 6.74 -4.64 -20.28
C ASP A 53 5.29 -4.99 -19.94
N VAL A 54 4.40 -4.02 -20.15
CA VAL A 54 2.97 -4.15 -19.86
C VAL A 54 2.23 -5.08 -20.82
N LEU A 55 2.87 -5.54 -21.89
CA LEU A 55 2.32 -6.50 -22.84
C LEU A 55 2.74 -7.93 -22.49
N ARG A 56 3.82 -8.09 -21.72
CA ARG A 56 4.28 -9.39 -21.22
C ARG A 56 3.50 -9.79 -19.97
N SER A 57 2.51 -10.64 -20.18
CA SER A 57 1.67 -11.22 -19.12
C SER A 57 2.40 -12.34 -18.37
N PRO A 58 2.56 -12.30 -17.02
CA PRO A 58 3.03 -13.45 -16.24
C PRO A 58 2.02 -14.60 -16.17
N SER A 59 0.77 -14.39 -16.60
CA SER A 59 -0.28 -15.43 -16.60
C SER A 59 -0.95 -15.55 -17.97
N PRO A 60 -0.20 -15.99 -19.01
CA PRO A 60 -0.73 -16.06 -20.37
C PRO A 60 -1.95 -16.98 -20.40
N GLY A 61 -3.07 -16.49 -20.93
CA GLY A 61 -4.33 -17.22 -21.02
C GLY A 61 -5.35 -16.87 -19.93
N VAL A 62 -4.99 -16.11 -18.89
CA VAL A 62 -5.98 -15.54 -17.96
C VAL A 62 -6.49 -14.22 -18.53
N PRO A 63 -7.74 -14.14 -19.00
CA PRO A 63 -8.24 -12.92 -19.64
C PRO A 63 -8.33 -11.79 -18.62
N LEU A 64 -7.81 -10.62 -18.99
CA LEU A 64 -7.98 -9.41 -18.22
C LEU A 64 -9.31 -8.75 -18.60
N SER A 65 -10.22 -8.64 -17.64
CA SER A 65 -11.50 -7.96 -17.84
C SER A 65 -11.30 -6.45 -17.88
N PHE A 66 -11.58 -5.82 -19.03
CA PHE A 66 -11.54 -4.36 -19.17
C PHE A 66 -12.42 -3.66 -18.13
N ARG A 67 -13.62 -4.20 -17.86
CA ARG A 67 -14.53 -3.65 -16.86
C ARG A 67 -13.90 -3.62 -15.47
N THR A 68 -13.23 -4.69 -15.07
CA THR A 68 -12.57 -4.76 -13.76
C THR A 68 -11.38 -3.79 -13.67
N VAL A 69 -10.63 -3.63 -14.77
CA VAL A 69 -9.56 -2.62 -14.86
C VAL A 69 -10.12 -1.22 -14.71
N GLN A 70 -11.24 -0.92 -15.36
CA GLN A 70 -11.92 0.36 -15.27
C GLN A 70 -12.45 0.62 -13.86
N GLU A 71 -13.15 -0.34 -13.25
CA GLU A 71 -13.66 -0.24 -11.87
C GLU A 71 -12.51 0.00 -10.87
N LEU A 72 -11.38 -0.68 -11.05
CA LEU A 72 -10.19 -0.46 -10.22
C LEU A 72 -9.57 0.94 -10.44
N ALA A 73 -9.53 1.41 -11.69
CA ALA A 73 -9.05 2.73 -12.04
C ALA A 73 -9.94 3.82 -11.43
N ASP A 74 -11.26 3.64 -11.46
CA ASP A 74 -12.25 4.56 -10.88
C ASP A 74 -12.15 4.61 -9.37
N PHE A 75 -11.93 3.46 -8.74
CA PHE A 75 -11.75 3.38 -7.30
C PHE A 75 -10.44 4.03 -6.83
N ARG A 76 -9.32 3.79 -7.52
CA ARG A 76 -7.99 4.27 -7.10
C ARG A 76 -7.69 5.70 -7.54
N TRP A 77 -8.14 6.09 -8.73
CA TRP A 77 -7.91 7.38 -9.36
C TRP A 77 -9.21 7.92 -9.99
N PRO A 78 -10.15 8.37 -9.15
CA PRO A 78 -11.40 8.98 -9.61
C PRO A 78 -11.14 10.13 -10.60
N ALA A 79 -11.98 10.26 -11.62
CA ALA A 79 -11.82 11.27 -12.67
C ALA A 79 -11.87 12.71 -12.13
N ASP A 80 -12.69 12.95 -11.11
CA ASP A 80 -12.93 14.24 -10.48
C ASP A 80 -11.81 14.65 -9.49
N GLN A 81 -10.93 13.75 -9.09
CA GLN A 81 -9.91 13.99 -8.06
C GLN A 81 -8.49 14.01 -8.61
N GLU A 82 -7.63 14.88 -8.06
CA GLU A 82 -6.22 14.91 -8.44
C GLU A 82 -5.55 13.54 -8.24
N PRO A 83 -4.81 13.02 -9.24
CA PRO A 83 -4.12 11.75 -9.12
C PRO A 83 -3.20 11.67 -7.90
N SER A 84 -3.40 10.61 -7.11
CA SER A 84 -2.55 10.27 -5.98
C SER A 84 -1.45 9.28 -6.40
N PHE A 85 -0.33 9.27 -5.67
CA PHE A 85 0.73 8.29 -5.89
C PHE A 85 0.23 6.86 -5.63
N ALA A 86 0.79 5.91 -6.37
CA ALA A 86 0.51 4.50 -6.17
C ALA A 86 0.94 4.08 -4.75
N ARG A 87 0.03 3.46 -4.01
CA ARG A 87 0.29 2.91 -2.67
C ARG A 87 0.56 1.41 -2.67
N VAL A 88 0.52 0.79 -3.84
CA VAL A 88 0.72 -0.64 -4.02
C VAL A 88 2.14 -0.85 -4.53
N LEU A 89 2.85 -1.75 -3.86
CA LEU A 89 4.17 -2.19 -4.25
C LEU A 89 4.05 -3.18 -5.41
N LEU A 90 4.56 -2.80 -6.59
CA LEU A 90 4.55 -3.67 -7.75
C LEU A 90 5.78 -4.57 -7.71
N GLN A 91 5.56 -5.88 -7.57
CA GLN A 91 6.60 -6.88 -7.69
C GLN A 91 6.97 -7.08 -9.15
N VAL A 92 8.26 -7.05 -9.43
CA VAL A 92 8.87 -7.23 -10.74
C VAL A 92 10.02 -8.21 -10.64
N VAL A 93 10.28 -8.94 -11.72
CA VAL A 93 11.47 -9.78 -11.83
C VAL A 93 12.69 -8.88 -11.79
N GLY A 94 13.54 -9.11 -10.79
CA GLY A 94 14.77 -8.38 -10.56
C GLY A 94 15.90 -8.87 -11.48
N PRO A 95 16.93 -8.03 -11.69
CA PRO A 95 18.11 -8.44 -12.45
C PRO A 95 18.86 -9.56 -11.74
N VAL A 96 19.52 -10.41 -12.53
CA VAL A 96 20.40 -11.47 -12.01
C VAL A 96 21.60 -10.83 -11.30
N PRO A 97 21.99 -11.30 -10.10
CA PRO A 97 23.19 -10.80 -9.41
C PRO A 97 24.42 -10.79 -10.32
N GLY A 98 25.19 -9.71 -10.29
CA GLY A 98 26.34 -9.47 -11.18
C GLY A 98 26.01 -8.92 -12.58
N HIS A 99 24.71 -8.83 -12.94
CA HIS A 99 24.24 -8.26 -14.21
C HIS A 99 23.17 -7.19 -13.98
N VAL A 100 23.37 -6.32 -13.00
CA VAL A 100 22.43 -5.25 -12.66
C VAL A 100 22.63 -4.06 -13.61
N PRO A 101 21.62 -3.65 -14.40
CA PRO A 101 21.73 -2.53 -15.34
C PRO A 101 21.68 -1.18 -14.62
N ASP A 102 22.23 -0.12 -15.23
CA ASP A 102 22.10 1.24 -14.69
C ASP A 102 20.66 1.77 -14.80
N VAL A 103 19.94 1.35 -15.86
CA VAL A 103 18.54 1.69 -16.09
C VAL A 103 17.76 0.40 -16.38
N PRO A 104 16.84 -0.01 -15.50
CA PRO A 104 15.99 -1.17 -15.74
C PRO A 104 15.09 -0.96 -16.95
N GLN A 105 14.88 -1.98 -17.77
CA GLN A 105 14.00 -1.94 -18.93
C GLN A 105 13.37 -3.31 -19.17
N ALA A 106 12.23 -3.33 -19.85
CA ALA A 106 11.48 -4.55 -20.19
C ALA A 106 11.25 -5.48 -18.99
N LEU A 107 11.03 -4.89 -17.81
CA LEU A 107 10.81 -5.62 -16.57
C LEU A 107 9.49 -6.36 -16.65
N GLN A 108 9.53 -7.64 -16.30
CA GLN A 108 8.32 -8.44 -16.17
C GLN A 108 7.69 -8.22 -14.80
N THR A 109 6.38 -7.96 -14.79
CA THR A 109 5.62 -7.82 -13.55
C THR A 109 5.19 -9.18 -13.01
N LEU A 110 5.31 -9.40 -11.71
CA LEU A 110 4.73 -10.54 -10.98
C LEU A 110 3.46 -10.15 -10.24
N THR A 111 3.25 -8.86 -9.99
CA THR A 111 1.98 -8.33 -9.49
C THR A 111 0.87 -8.51 -10.54
N PRO A 112 -0.40 -8.67 -10.12
CA PRO A 112 -1.50 -8.83 -11.06
C PRO A 112 -1.60 -7.64 -12.03
N GLU A 113 -1.69 -7.95 -13.33
CA GLU A 113 -1.58 -6.98 -14.43
C GLU A 113 -2.63 -5.87 -14.34
N GLY A 114 -3.81 -6.20 -13.77
CA GLY A 114 -4.92 -5.27 -13.61
C GLY A 114 -4.54 -3.97 -12.89
N TYR A 115 -3.58 -4.00 -11.95
CA TYR A 115 -3.11 -2.79 -11.29
C TYR A 115 -2.39 -1.85 -12.25
N VAL A 116 -1.43 -2.36 -13.02
CA VAL A 116 -0.67 -1.57 -14.00
C VAL A 116 -1.62 -1.02 -15.07
N HIS A 117 -2.50 -1.85 -15.62
CA HIS A 117 -3.47 -1.41 -16.61
C HIS A 117 -4.48 -0.40 -16.05
N SER A 118 -4.89 -0.50 -14.79
CA SER A 118 -5.80 0.48 -14.17
C SER A 118 -5.14 1.85 -14.03
N MET A 119 -3.84 1.89 -13.72
CA MET A 119 -3.06 3.13 -13.66
C MET A 119 -2.93 3.77 -15.06
N LEU A 120 -2.63 2.96 -16.08
CA LEU A 120 -2.56 3.43 -17.47
C LEU A 120 -3.92 3.92 -17.98
N HIS A 121 -5.00 3.21 -17.65
CA HIS A 121 -6.36 3.61 -18.00
C HIS A 121 -6.75 4.95 -17.36
N ALA A 122 -6.49 5.11 -16.05
CA ALA A 122 -6.74 6.36 -15.34
C ALA A 122 -5.93 7.53 -15.92
N CYS A 123 -4.65 7.28 -16.26
CA CYS A 123 -3.78 8.25 -16.91
C CYS A 123 -4.35 8.67 -18.27
N ALA A 124 -4.65 7.70 -19.14
CA ALA A 124 -5.18 7.96 -20.48
C ALA A 124 -6.48 8.79 -20.44
N ARG A 125 -7.36 8.51 -19.49
CA ARG A 125 -8.62 9.26 -19.30
C ARG A 125 -8.43 10.73 -18.93
N GLN A 126 -7.42 11.05 -18.13
CA GLN A 126 -7.23 12.39 -17.57
C GLN A 126 -6.19 13.23 -18.34
N LEU A 127 -5.67 12.68 -19.45
CA LEU A 127 -4.84 13.43 -20.38
C LEU A 127 -5.72 14.21 -21.38
N PRO A 128 -5.32 15.42 -21.78
CA PRO A 128 -4.05 16.08 -21.46
C PRO A 128 -4.06 16.88 -20.15
N ASP A 129 -5.22 17.13 -19.55
CA ASP A 129 -5.44 18.11 -18.48
C ASP A 129 -4.50 17.97 -17.28
N ARG A 130 -4.11 16.73 -16.95
CA ARG A 130 -3.28 16.42 -15.77
C ARG A 130 -1.94 15.77 -16.11
N LYS A 131 -1.40 16.08 -17.29
CA LYS A 131 -0.16 15.50 -17.80
C LYS A 131 1.01 15.58 -16.83
N ASP A 132 1.26 16.75 -16.23
CA ASP A 132 2.44 16.94 -15.37
C ASP A 132 2.35 16.10 -14.09
N ARG A 133 1.15 16.01 -13.52
CA ARG A 133 0.88 15.18 -12.34
C ARG A 133 1.05 13.70 -12.64
N TRP A 134 0.50 13.22 -13.76
CA TRP A 134 0.68 11.83 -14.18
C TRP A 134 2.13 11.51 -14.54
N SER A 135 2.86 12.44 -15.15
CA SER A 135 4.29 12.27 -15.43
C SER A 135 5.10 12.04 -14.15
N LEU A 136 4.74 12.72 -13.05
CA LEU A 136 5.38 12.51 -11.75
C LEU A 136 5.03 11.13 -11.18
N ILE A 137 3.73 10.76 -11.17
CA ILE A 137 3.26 9.49 -10.61
C ILE A 137 3.86 8.30 -11.34
N LEU A 138 3.85 8.32 -12.67
CA LEU A 138 4.37 7.23 -13.49
C LEU A 138 5.88 7.03 -13.34
N ARG A 139 6.62 8.03 -12.85
CA ARG A 139 8.08 7.93 -12.61
C ARG A 139 8.46 7.59 -11.19
N SER A 140 7.49 7.61 -10.27
CA SER A 140 7.70 7.37 -8.85
C SER A 140 6.82 6.20 -8.38
N VAL A 141 6.72 5.15 -9.20
CA VAL A 141 5.93 3.96 -8.88
C VAL A 141 6.75 3.05 -7.96
N PRO A 142 6.17 2.57 -6.84
CA PRO A 142 6.84 1.61 -5.99
C PRO A 142 7.10 0.28 -6.70
N LEU A 143 8.37 -0.07 -6.88
CA LEU A 143 8.77 -1.37 -7.42
C LEU A 143 9.48 -2.19 -6.34
N CYS A 144 9.15 -3.48 -6.28
CA CYS A 144 9.89 -4.49 -5.53
C CYS A 144 10.49 -5.47 -6.53
N PHE A 145 11.78 -5.34 -6.76
CA PHE A 145 12.56 -6.29 -7.53
C PHE A 145 12.73 -7.53 -6.69
N VAL A 146 12.31 -8.68 -7.20
CA VAL A 146 12.46 -9.98 -6.53
C VAL A 146 13.21 -10.93 -7.43
N LYS A 147 13.90 -11.91 -6.83
CA LYS A 147 14.52 -12.99 -7.60
C LYS A 147 13.48 -13.66 -8.51
N GLU A 148 13.88 -13.94 -9.74
CA GLU A 148 13.05 -14.67 -10.70
C GLU A 148 12.54 -15.98 -10.07
N PRO A 149 11.21 -16.18 -10.01
CA PRO A 149 10.64 -17.41 -9.47
C PRO A 149 10.87 -18.57 -10.44
N GLU A 150 10.93 -19.80 -9.91
CA GLU A 150 11.03 -21.01 -10.75
C GLU A 150 9.83 -21.17 -11.69
N ASP A 151 8.65 -20.74 -11.23
CA ASP A 151 7.42 -20.71 -12.01
C ASP A 151 6.71 -19.36 -11.82
N GLU A 152 6.82 -18.52 -12.84
CA GLU A 152 6.21 -17.18 -12.90
C GLU A 152 4.68 -17.21 -12.80
N TRP A 153 4.07 -18.24 -13.39
CA TRP A 153 2.61 -18.38 -13.39
C TRP A 153 2.11 -18.66 -11.97
N ILE A 154 2.75 -19.59 -11.27
CA ILE A 154 2.43 -19.90 -9.87
C ILE A 154 2.66 -18.67 -8.97
N ALA A 155 3.78 -17.96 -9.17
CA ALA A 155 4.07 -16.74 -8.40
C ALA A 155 2.98 -15.66 -8.62
N SER A 156 2.61 -15.40 -9.87
CA SER A 156 1.54 -14.46 -10.23
C SER A 156 0.18 -14.88 -9.65
N TRP A 157 -0.15 -16.16 -9.73
CA TRP A 157 -1.37 -16.72 -9.15
C TRP A 157 -1.42 -16.55 -7.63
N ASN A 158 -0.33 -16.85 -6.93
CA ASN A 158 -0.22 -16.66 -5.48
C ASN A 158 -0.35 -15.19 -5.09
N ASN A 159 0.25 -14.28 -5.86
CA ASN A 159 0.11 -12.84 -5.66
C ASN A 159 -1.35 -12.37 -5.84
N ARG A 160 -2.09 -12.90 -6.82
CA ARG A 160 -3.53 -12.64 -6.98
C ARG A 160 -4.33 -13.11 -5.75
N ASN A 161 -4.05 -14.33 -5.29
CA ASN A 161 -4.74 -14.92 -4.15
C ASN A 161 -4.43 -14.22 -2.84
N ALA A 162 -3.18 -13.79 -2.62
CA ALA A 162 -2.79 -13.03 -1.43
C ALA A 162 -3.63 -11.75 -1.31
N ILE A 163 -3.79 -11.02 -2.42
CA ILE A 163 -4.64 -9.82 -2.45
C ILE A 163 -6.10 -10.16 -2.12
N ALA A 164 -6.65 -11.24 -2.68
CA ALA A 164 -8.02 -11.65 -2.39
C ALA A 164 -8.21 -12.07 -0.91
N GLN A 165 -7.24 -12.80 -0.35
CA GLN A 165 -7.22 -13.22 1.05
C GLN A 165 -7.10 -12.01 2.00
N ASP A 166 -6.27 -11.03 1.67
CA ASP A 166 -6.16 -9.78 2.42
C ASP A 166 -7.51 -9.05 2.47
N PHE A 167 -8.21 -8.94 1.33
CA PHE A 167 -9.54 -8.34 1.31
C PHE A 167 -10.57 -9.13 2.12
N GLU A 168 -10.54 -10.46 2.05
CA GLU A 168 -11.47 -11.30 2.83
C GLU A 168 -11.20 -11.18 4.33
N SER A 169 -9.93 -11.21 4.75
CA SER A 169 -9.54 -11.05 6.14
C SER A 169 -9.94 -9.68 6.68
N LEU A 170 -9.72 -8.61 5.90
CA LEU A 170 -10.18 -7.26 6.21
C LEU A 170 -11.71 -7.19 6.35
N GLY A 171 -12.44 -7.86 5.45
CA GLY A 171 -13.89 -7.98 5.53
C GLY A 171 -14.36 -8.65 6.81
N ARG A 172 -13.73 -9.77 7.20
CA ARG A 172 -14.02 -10.48 8.45
C ARG A 172 -13.72 -9.62 9.67
N THR A 173 -12.58 -8.95 9.73
CA THR A 173 -12.22 -8.05 10.83
C THR A 173 -13.19 -6.87 10.94
N ALA A 174 -13.53 -6.22 9.83
CA ALA A 174 -14.51 -5.13 9.81
C ALA A 174 -15.90 -5.59 10.29
N PHE A 175 -16.34 -6.78 9.88
CA PHE A 175 -17.58 -7.38 10.34
C PHE A 175 -17.55 -7.69 11.84
N GLN A 176 -16.46 -8.28 12.34
CA GLN A 176 -16.28 -8.54 13.76
C GLN A 176 -16.34 -7.24 14.56
N MET A 177 -15.63 -6.20 14.13
CA MET A 177 -15.67 -4.87 14.78
C MET A 177 -17.09 -4.30 14.78
N ALA A 178 -17.84 -4.44 13.68
CA ALA A 178 -19.23 -4.02 13.61
C ALA A 178 -20.13 -4.79 14.61
N GLN A 179 -19.92 -6.09 14.76
CA GLN A 179 -20.63 -6.91 15.76
C GLN A 179 -20.26 -6.51 17.20
N GLU A 180 -18.98 -6.30 17.48
CA GLU A 180 -18.51 -5.83 18.79
C GLU A 180 -19.11 -4.47 19.13
N MET A 181 -19.14 -3.53 18.18
CA MET A 181 -19.80 -2.23 18.36
C MET A 181 -21.30 -2.37 18.58
N LYS A 182 -21.98 -3.28 17.87
CA LYS A 182 -23.40 -3.58 18.07
C LYS A 182 -23.69 -4.14 19.47
N LEU A 183 -22.86 -5.07 19.95
CA LEU A 183 -22.99 -5.65 21.29
C LEU A 183 -22.70 -4.60 22.38
N LEU A 184 -21.68 -3.76 22.19
CA LEU A 184 -21.38 -2.67 23.10
C LEU A 184 -22.54 -1.66 23.18
N LYS A 185 -23.13 -1.30 22.03
CA LYS A 185 -24.32 -0.44 21.99
C LYS A 185 -25.47 -1.04 22.79
N LYS A 186 -25.80 -2.32 22.55
CA LYS A 186 -26.84 -3.02 23.32
C LYS A 186 -26.59 -3.02 24.84
N ARG A 187 -25.34 -3.20 25.27
CA ARG A 187 -24.98 -3.13 26.70
C ARG A 187 -25.20 -1.74 27.27
N LEU A 188 -24.74 -0.69 26.58
CA LEU A 188 -24.91 0.69 27.02
C LEU A 188 -26.39 1.13 27.02
N GLU A 189 -27.19 0.67 26.06
CA GLU A 189 -28.64 0.92 26.04
C GLU A 189 -29.35 0.26 27.22
N LYS A 190 -28.92 -0.97 27.57
CA LYS A 190 -29.41 -1.69 28.76
C LYS A 190 -29.03 -0.97 30.06
N GLU A 191 -27.79 -0.50 30.18
CA GLU A 191 -27.32 0.27 31.35
C GLU A 191 -28.02 1.63 31.48
N ALA A 192 -28.27 2.31 30.35
CA ALA A 192 -28.96 3.61 30.33
C ALA A 192 -30.49 3.50 30.42
N ASN A 193 -31.03 2.27 30.37
CA ASN A 193 -32.45 1.95 30.28
C ASN A 193 -33.21 2.76 29.21
N ARG A 194 -32.53 3.05 28.09
CA ARG A 194 -33.09 3.80 26.95
C ARG A 194 -32.32 3.48 25.67
N ALA A 195 -32.99 3.60 24.53
CA ALA A 195 -32.34 3.53 23.23
C ALA A 195 -31.34 4.69 23.06
N LEU A 196 -30.17 4.40 22.48
CA LEU A 196 -29.12 5.39 22.25
C LEU A 196 -29.05 5.72 20.76
N SER A 197 -29.13 7.01 20.45
CA SER A 197 -28.81 7.51 19.11
C SER A 197 -27.33 7.23 18.78
N ASN A 198 -26.98 7.18 17.49
CA ASN A 198 -25.59 6.96 17.07
C ASN A 198 -24.65 8.08 17.58
N THR A 199 -25.16 9.31 17.69
CA THR A 199 -24.46 10.45 18.28
C THR A 199 -24.22 10.29 19.78
N ASP A 200 -25.21 9.80 20.54
CA ASP A 200 -25.06 9.56 21.97
C ASP A 200 -24.16 8.37 22.27
N PHE A 201 -24.24 7.31 21.46
CA PHE A 201 -23.36 6.16 21.54
C PHE A 201 -21.88 6.55 21.38
N ARG A 202 -21.56 7.40 20.39
CA ARG A 202 -20.20 7.93 20.18
C ARG A 202 -19.68 8.70 21.41
N LYS A 203 -20.53 9.55 22.01
CA LYS A 203 -20.20 10.33 23.22
C LYS A 203 -20.01 9.43 24.45
N SER A 204 -20.83 8.40 24.61
CA SER A 204 -20.72 7.44 25.72
C SER A 204 -19.46 6.56 25.60
N ARG A 205 -19.10 6.15 24.38
CA ARG A 205 -17.88 5.37 24.11
C ARG A 205 -16.60 6.16 24.45
N SER A 206 -16.52 7.43 24.06
CA SER A 206 -15.34 8.25 24.37
C SER A 206 -15.18 8.47 25.88
N ARG A 207 -16.29 8.61 26.62
CA ARG A 207 -16.29 8.68 28.09
C ARG A 207 -15.86 7.36 28.74
N ALA A 208 -16.34 6.22 28.25
CA ALA A 208 -15.96 4.90 28.76
C ALA A 208 -14.47 4.60 28.55
N SER A 209 -13.94 4.91 27.36
CA SER A 209 -12.51 4.77 27.03
C SER A 209 -11.63 5.64 27.94
N ARG A 210 -12.00 6.90 28.18
CA ARG A 210 -11.28 7.79 29.11
C ARG A 210 -11.30 7.28 30.55
N LYS A 211 -12.43 6.76 31.04
CA LYS A 211 -12.54 6.16 32.39
C LYS A 211 -11.66 4.92 32.54
N GLN A 212 -11.58 4.09 31.50
CA GLN A 212 -10.74 2.90 31.50
C GLN A 212 -9.25 3.24 31.45
N ALA A 213 -8.86 4.22 30.62
CA ALA A 213 -7.50 4.75 30.60
C ALA A 213 -7.09 5.32 31.98
N ALA A 214 -7.94 6.15 32.59
CA ALA A 214 -7.69 6.72 33.92
C ALA A 214 -7.55 5.64 35.01
N LYS A 215 -8.35 4.56 34.97
CA LYS A 215 -8.20 3.41 35.88
C LYS A 215 -6.88 2.67 35.70
N MET A 216 -6.38 2.54 34.48
CA MET A 216 -5.07 1.91 34.23
C MET A 216 -3.90 2.79 34.69
N THR A 217 -3.98 4.10 34.47
CA THR A 217 -2.95 5.05 34.94
C THR A 217 -2.88 5.07 36.48
N CYS A 218 -4.02 5.04 37.16
CA CYS A 218 -4.08 5.02 38.62
C CYS A 218 -3.54 3.70 39.24
N ARG A 219 -3.74 2.56 38.56
CA ARG A 219 -3.15 1.26 38.96
C ARG A 219 -1.63 1.18 38.76
N ARG A 220 -1.07 1.90 37.79
CA ARG A 220 0.39 1.97 37.59
C ARG A 220 1.10 2.77 38.69
N ILE A 221 0.45 3.79 39.23
CA ILE A 221 1.01 4.66 40.29
C ILE A 221 1.03 3.93 41.65
N SER A 222 0.15 2.94 41.85
CA SER A 222 0.04 2.18 43.10
C SER A 222 0.92 0.92 43.19
N PHE A 223 1.67 0.57 42.13
CA PHE A 223 2.59 -0.59 42.09
C PHE A 223 4.07 -0.22 42.28
N ALA A 224 4.38 1.03 42.61
CA ALA A 224 5.75 1.54 42.73
C ALA A 224 6.39 1.61 44.16
N PRO A 225 5.97 0.90 45.24
CA PRO A 225 6.71 1.01 46.51
C PRO A 225 7.79 -0.05 46.77
N HIS A 226 8.03 -1.07 45.92
CA HIS A 226 8.88 -2.21 46.31
C HIS A 226 10.27 -2.34 45.64
N LEU A 227 10.72 -1.36 44.85
CA LEU A 227 12.04 -1.36 44.19
C LEU A 227 13.01 -0.33 44.76
N GLN A 228 13.14 -0.26 46.09
CA GLN A 228 14.11 0.60 46.77
C GLN A 228 15.25 -0.18 47.48
N TRP A 229 15.31 -1.51 47.33
CA TRP A 229 16.25 -2.37 48.07
C TRP A 229 17.51 -2.85 47.29
N LEU A 230 17.83 -2.27 46.13
CA LEU A 230 19.06 -2.62 45.37
C LEU A 230 19.97 -1.41 45.12
N ARG A 231 20.17 -0.59 46.14
CA ARG A 231 21.29 0.35 46.21
C ARG A 231 21.96 0.23 47.57
N ASN A 232 22.81 -0.78 47.70
CA ASN A 232 24.03 -0.80 48.49
C ASN A 232 24.87 -1.99 48.01
#